data_AF-A0A0R1HVS2-F1
#
_entry.id   AF-A0A0R1HVS2-F1
#
_cell.length_a   1.000
_cell.length_b   1.000
_cell.length_c   1.000
_cell.angle_alpha   90.00
_cell.angle_beta   90.00
_cell.angle_gamma   90.00
#
_symmetry.space_group_name_H-M   'P 1'
#
loop_
_entity.id
_entity.type
_entity.pdbx_description
1 polymer ?
#
loop_
_entity_poly.entity_id
_entity_poly.type
_entity_poly.pdbx_seq_one_letter_code
_entity_poly.pdbx_strand_id
1 'polypeptide(L)'
;MFKKIAIAFLLITMLFINGISSQPASANQVSSAYSFDGSKHFGPIPYYSITKSKKAYIWNSSHTKRLHNLKNYPSTIWLVSNAFVRQVKGNNEVYYKLYSAYNPKLKGTVWSGYLKKNLQKLPPLFDSSTAYANYLKTSRATKLSKLVAQLFPNTPIDLTLSNYAYETHESLIKNFSDVQRIAFDDNRLKTQVQKMAPSVAIKYIENHLNALGYTADKRQSMTKYYIGITIAGNSEAMDNPTLFTLSQKSRYPTVTKDLIDLMDYSHCTIVLGIPK
;
A
#
# COMPACT_ATOMS: atom_id res chain seq x y z
N MET A 1 50.45 -16.29 32.09
CA MET A 1 50.20 -16.64 30.67
C MET A 1 48.75 -17.06 30.51
N PHE A 2 48.15 -16.65 29.40
CA PHE A 2 46.74 -16.37 29.10
C PHE A 2 45.65 -17.35 29.57
N LYS A 3 44.57 -16.75 30.10
CA LYS A 3 43.33 -17.35 30.59
C LYS A 3 42.50 -17.97 29.45
N LYS A 4 41.91 -19.13 29.72
CA LYS A 4 40.89 -19.78 28.87
C LYS A 4 39.64 -18.90 28.81
N ILE A 5 39.32 -18.34 27.64
CA ILE A 5 38.04 -17.68 27.37
C ILE A 5 37.10 -18.73 26.79
N ALA A 6 36.05 -19.06 27.56
CA ALA A 6 34.92 -19.81 27.06
C ALA A 6 34.14 -18.92 26.09
N ILE A 7 34.12 -19.28 24.81
CA ILE A 7 33.30 -18.62 23.80
C ILE A 7 31.87 -19.15 23.98
N ALA A 8 31.06 -18.38 24.70
CA ALA A 8 29.61 -18.56 24.69
C ALA A 8 29.09 -18.11 23.32
N PHE A 9 28.65 -19.06 22.50
CA PHE A 9 27.86 -18.76 21.31
C PHE A 9 26.51 -18.20 21.76
N LEU A 10 26.37 -16.88 21.74
CA LEU A 10 25.07 -16.22 21.85
C LEU A 10 24.31 -16.51 20.55
N LEU A 11 23.38 -17.46 20.60
CA LEU A 11 22.36 -17.68 19.58
C LEU A 11 21.51 -16.40 19.48
N ILE A 12 21.93 -15.47 18.63
CA ILE A 12 21.05 -14.44 18.10
C ILE A 12 20.06 -15.19 17.20
N THR A 13 18.86 -15.45 17.72
CA THR A 13 17.69 -15.83 16.94
C THR A 13 17.34 -14.64 16.03
N MET A 14 18.08 -14.50 14.92
CA MET A 14 17.58 -13.78 13.76
C MET A 14 16.37 -14.56 13.27
N LEU A 15 15.17 -14.10 13.62
CA LEU A 15 13.93 -14.41 12.91
C LEU A 15 14.03 -13.85 11.49
N PHE A 16 14.87 -14.47 10.67
CA PHE A 16 14.72 -14.45 9.23
C PHE A 16 13.43 -15.20 8.92
N ILE A 17 12.31 -14.49 8.83
CA ILE A 17 11.12 -14.98 8.14
C ILE A 17 11.41 -14.92 6.63
N ASN A 18 12.41 -15.70 6.19
CA ASN A 18 12.58 -16.09 4.80
C ASN A 18 11.90 -17.45 4.65
N GLY A 19 10.61 -17.38 4.36
CA GLY A 19 9.77 -18.53 4.15
C GLY A 19 8.45 -18.12 3.52
N ILE A 20 8.46 -17.18 2.57
CA ILE A 20 7.35 -17.10 1.62
C ILE A 20 7.48 -18.36 0.78
N SER A 21 6.87 -19.45 1.24
CA SER A 21 6.48 -20.52 0.35
C SER A 21 5.65 -19.86 -0.74
N SER A 22 6.23 -19.75 -1.93
CA SER A 22 5.49 -19.43 -3.13
C SER A 22 4.60 -20.64 -3.41
N GLN A 23 3.49 -20.74 -2.68
CA GLN A 23 2.48 -21.73 -3.01
C GLN A 23 1.99 -21.40 -4.43
N PRO A 24 2.12 -22.35 -5.38
CA PRO A 24 1.54 -22.18 -6.70
C PRO A 24 0.06 -22.52 -6.56
N ALA A 25 -0.75 -21.56 -6.13
CA ALA A 25 -2.13 -21.85 -5.91
C ALA A 25 -2.96 -21.45 -7.12
N SER A 26 -3.09 -22.37 -8.08
CA SER A 26 -4.20 -22.37 -9.02
C SER A 26 -5.49 -22.45 -8.21
N ALA A 27 -6.27 -21.37 -8.18
CA ALA A 27 -7.63 -21.46 -7.69
C ALA A 27 -8.50 -22.05 -8.81
N ASN A 28 -9.20 -23.14 -8.51
CA ASN A 28 -10.02 -23.87 -9.49
C ASN A 28 -11.48 -23.39 -9.51
N GLN A 29 -11.85 -22.49 -8.59
CA GLN A 29 -13.19 -21.92 -8.46
C GLN A 29 -13.11 -20.47 -7.94
N VAL A 30 -14.10 -19.65 -8.31
CA VAL A 30 -14.37 -18.37 -7.64
C VAL A 30 -15.19 -18.68 -6.38
N SER A 31 -14.81 -18.12 -5.23
CA SER A 31 -15.52 -18.32 -3.97
C SER A 31 -16.97 -17.82 -4.08
N SER A 32 -17.93 -18.47 -3.40
CA SER A 32 -19.29 -17.95 -3.24
C SER A 32 -19.35 -16.62 -2.51
N ALA A 33 -18.31 -16.28 -1.72
CA ALA A 33 -18.15 -14.98 -1.08
C ALA A 33 -17.60 -13.89 -2.01
N TYR A 34 -17.37 -14.23 -3.29
CA TYR A 34 -16.99 -13.25 -4.30
C TYR A 34 -18.12 -12.25 -4.52
N SER A 35 -17.79 -10.98 -4.41
CA SER A 35 -18.68 -9.90 -4.80
C SER A 35 -17.83 -8.85 -5.50
N PHE A 36 -18.04 -8.69 -6.80
CA PHE A 36 -17.73 -7.44 -7.47
C PHE A 36 -19.05 -6.71 -7.70
N ASP A 37 -19.19 -5.55 -7.08
CA ASP A 37 -20.30 -4.66 -7.33
C ASP A 37 -19.75 -3.34 -7.87
N GLY A 38 -19.82 -3.19 -9.19
CA GLY A 38 -19.41 -1.95 -9.87
C GLY A 38 -20.36 -0.77 -9.65
N SER A 39 -21.50 -0.99 -8.98
CA SER A 39 -22.49 0.04 -8.61
C SER A 39 -22.34 0.52 -7.16
N LYS A 40 -21.64 -0.25 -6.30
CA LYS A 40 -21.21 0.22 -4.98
C LYS A 40 -20.19 1.35 -5.14
N HIS A 41 -20.25 2.31 -4.23
CA HIS A 41 -19.56 3.61 -4.28
C HIS A 41 -18.03 3.57 -4.49
N PHE A 42 -17.38 2.39 -4.44
CA PHE A 42 -15.93 2.25 -4.25
C PHE A 42 -15.15 1.51 -5.36
N GLY A 43 -15.77 1.17 -6.50
CA GLY A 43 -15.04 0.80 -7.72
C GLY A 43 -14.16 -0.47 -7.63
N PRO A 44 -13.16 -0.64 -8.52
CA PRO A 44 -12.32 -1.84 -8.59
C PRO A 44 -11.16 -1.88 -7.57
N ILE A 45 -10.80 -3.08 -7.13
CA ILE A 45 -9.78 -3.31 -6.07
C ILE A 45 -8.35 -3.16 -6.62
N PRO A 46 -7.42 -2.50 -5.90
CA PRO A 46 -6.05 -2.34 -6.35
C PRO A 46 -5.19 -3.59 -6.09
N TYR A 47 -4.45 -4.01 -7.11
CA TYR A 47 -3.49 -5.12 -7.07
C TYR A 47 -2.16 -4.70 -7.66
N TYR A 48 -1.10 -5.45 -7.36
CA TYR A 48 0.17 -5.35 -8.05
C TYR A 48 0.64 -6.69 -8.60
N SER A 49 1.46 -6.63 -9.67
CA SER A 49 2.11 -7.82 -10.21
C SER A 49 3.21 -8.32 -9.28
N ILE A 50 3.16 -9.61 -8.95
CA ILE A 50 4.21 -10.34 -8.20
C ILE A 50 5.12 -11.16 -9.11
N THR A 51 4.79 -11.26 -10.40
CA THR A 51 5.53 -12.09 -11.35
C THR A 51 6.53 -11.28 -12.17
N LYS A 52 7.70 -11.88 -12.43
CA LYS A 52 8.69 -11.41 -13.41
C LYS A 52 8.68 -12.26 -14.69
N SER A 53 7.74 -13.20 -14.80
CA SER A 53 7.73 -14.20 -15.87
C SER A 53 7.45 -13.59 -17.24
N LYS A 54 8.22 -14.04 -18.25
CA LYS A 54 7.93 -13.73 -19.66
C LYS A 54 6.60 -14.34 -20.15
N LYS A 55 5.96 -15.21 -19.39
CA LYS A 55 4.68 -15.86 -19.73
C LYS A 55 3.45 -15.18 -19.10
N ALA A 56 3.66 -14.14 -18.28
CA ALA A 56 2.59 -13.44 -17.60
C ALA A 56 1.92 -12.38 -18.48
N TYR A 57 1.03 -12.82 -19.37
CA TYR A 57 0.35 -11.96 -20.33
C TYR A 57 -1.00 -11.45 -19.82
N ILE A 58 -1.33 -10.22 -20.21
CA ILE A 58 -2.69 -9.70 -20.23
C ILE A 58 -3.26 -10.02 -21.60
N TRP A 59 -4.40 -10.69 -21.61
CA TRP A 59 -5.11 -11.14 -22.81
C TRP A 59 -6.30 -10.24 -23.13
N ASN A 60 -6.78 -10.31 -24.36
CA ASN A 60 -8.11 -9.81 -24.69
C ASN A 60 -9.19 -10.72 -24.10
N SER A 61 -10.44 -10.26 -24.05
CA SER A 61 -11.55 -11.01 -23.44
C SER A 61 -11.77 -12.39 -24.06
N SER A 62 -11.63 -12.51 -25.39
CA SER A 62 -11.74 -13.80 -26.10
C SER A 62 -10.51 -14.71 -25.93
N HIS A 63 -9.45 -14.24 -25.25
CA HIS A 63 -8.18 -14.96 -25.04
C HIS A 63 -7.51 -15.47 -26.33
N THR A 64 -7.71 -14.76 -27.43
CA THR A 64 -7.06 -15.07 -28.72
C THR A 64 -5.81 -14.23 -28.96
N LYS A 65 -5.64 -13.13 -28.23
CA LYS A 65 -4.53 -12.18 -28.42
C LYS A 65 -3.90 -11.79 -27.08
N ARG A 66 -2.56 -11.82 -27.04
CA ARG A 66 -1.76 -11.26 -25.94
C ARG A 66 -1.65 -9.76 -26.18
N LEU A 67 -2.23 -8.96 -25.30
CA LEU A 67 -2.22 -7.49 -25.40
C LEU A 67 -0.96 -6.91 -24.77
N HIS A 68 -0.61 -7.39 -23.58
CA HIS A 68 0.50 -6.87 -22.79
C HIS A 68 1.21 -7.98 -22.00
N ASN A 69 2.38 -7.68 -21.46
CA ASN A 69 3.09 -8.56 -20.54
C ASN A 69 3.32 -7.83 -19.21
N LEU A 70 2.90 -8.43 -18.09
CA LEU A 70 2.99 -7.83 -16.75
C LEU A 70 4.42 -7.47 -16.34
N LYS A 71 5.45 -8.16 -16.87
CA LYS A 71 6.85 -7.86 -16.57
C LYS A 71 7.25 -6.44 -16.98
N ASN A 72 6.59 -5.86 -17.98
CA ASN A 72 6.88 -4.52 -18.49
C ASN A 72 6.26 -3.42 -17.62
N TYR A 73 5.43 -3.80 -16.64
CA TYR A 73 4.67 -2.89 -15.80
C TYR A 73 4.91 -3.15 -14.29
N PRO A 74 6.18 -3.23 -13.85
CA PRO A 74 6.52 -3.69 -12.50
C PRO A 74 6.10 -2.72 -11.40
N SER A 75 5.74 -1.47 -11.72
CA SER A 75 5.24 -0.46 -10.75
C SER A 75 3.76 -0.11 -10.94
N THR A 76 3.05 -0.80 -11.85
CA THR A 76 1.63 -0.50 -12.11
C THR A 76 0.74 -1.08 -11.01
N ILE A 77 -0.24 -0.28 -10.58
CA ILE A 77 -1.40 -0.77 -9.83
C ILE A 77 -2.49 -1.14 -10.83
N TRP A 78 -2.98 -2.36 -10.69
CA TRP A 78 -4.03 -2.95 -11.51
C TRP A 78 -5.33 -2.94 -10.74
N LEU A 79 -6.31 -2.27 -11.29
CA LEU A 79 -7.66 -2.20 -10.76
C LEU A 79 -8.45 -3.40 -11.27
N VAL A 80 -8.73 -4.35 -10.38
CA VAL A 80 -9.47 -5.58 -10.66
C VAL A 80 -10.96 -5.31 -10.56
N SER A 81 -11.67 -5.48 -11.67
CA SER A 81 -13.09 -5.19 -11.80
C SER A 81 -13.95 -6.43 -12.02
N ASN A 82 -13.37 -7.62 -12.16
CA ASN A 82 -14.12 -8.88 -12.25
C ASN A 82 -13.17 -10.06 -12.01
N ALA A 83 -13.66 -11.19 -11.47
CA ALA A 83 -12.99 -12.47 -11.40
C ALA A 83 -13.91 -13.58 -11.96
N PHE A 84 -13.37 -14.47 -12.79
CA PHE A 84 -14.11 -15.57 -13.39
C PHE A 84 -13.23 -16.81 -13.57
N VAL A 85 -13.84 -18.00 -13.57
CA VAL A 85 -13.15 -19.27 -13.85
C VAL A 85 -13.06 -19.47 -15.36
N ARG A 86 -11.91 -19.98 -15.82
CA ARG A 86 -11.69 -20.43 -17.19
C ARG A 86 -10.98 -21.77 -17.17
N GLN A 87 -11.39 -22.69 -18.05
CA GLN A 87 -10.66 -23.94 -18.25
C GLN A 87 -9.46 -23.71 -19.18
N VAL A 88 -8.27 -24.10 -18.74
CA VAL A 88 -7.01 -24.02 -19.47
C VAL A 88 -6.34 -25.39 -19.41
N LYS A 89 -6.23 -26.05 -20.56
CA LYS A 89 -5.64 -27.40 -20.69
C LYS A 89 -6.22 -28.41 -19.68
N GLY A 90 -7.55 -28.43 -19.57
CA GLY A 90 -8.28 -29.32 -18.66
C GLY A 90 -8.38 -28.84 -17.21
N ASN A 91 -7.60 -27.84 -16.79
CA ASN A 91 -7.61 -27.31 -15.43
C ASN A 91 -8.44 -26.02 -15.34
N ASN A 92 -9.17 -25.85 -14.25
CA ASN A 92 -9.82 -24.58 -13.97
C ASN A 92 -8.80 -23.58 -13.40
N GLU A 93 -8.81 -22.37 -13.92
CA GLU A 93 -7.97 -21.26 -13.48
C GLU A 93 -8.84 -20.02 -13.29
N VAL A 94 -8.60 -19.24 -12.23
CA VAL A 94 -9.28 -17.95 -12.07
C VAL A 94 -8.52 -16.82 -12.74
N TYR A 95 -9.24 -16.04 -13.54
CA TYR A 95 -8.78 -14.87 -14.27
C TYR A 95 -9.43 -13.60 -13.73
N TYR A 96 -8.68 -12.50 -13.74
CA TYR A 96 -9.16 -11.16 -13.42
C TYR A 96 -9.34 -10.34 -14.68
N LYS A 97 -10.48 -9.64 -14.77
CA LYS A 97 -10.61 -8.47 -15.64
C LYS A 97 -10.04 -7.28 -14.91
N LEU A 98 -9.13 -6.56 -15.55
CA LEU A 98 -8.43 -5.45 -14.94
C LEU A 98 -8.10 -4.34 -15.93
N TYR A 99 -7.73 -3.19 -15.36
CA TYR A 99 -7.10 -2.08 -16.08
C TYR A 99 -6.08 -1.38 -15.20
N SER A 100 -5.13 -0.66 -15.80
CA SER A 100 -4.16 0.12 -15.05
C SER A 100 -4.83 1.32 -14.38
N ALA A 101 -4.53 1.55 -13.11
CA ALA A 101 -4.94 2.75 -12.37
C ALA A 101 -4.45 4.06 -13.02
N TYR A 102 -3.37 3.98 -13.81
CA TYR A 102 -2.68 5.16 -14.35
C TYR A 102 -2.92 5.36 -15.86
N ASN A 103 -3.26 4.29 -16.57
CA ASN A 103 -3.62 4.34 -17.98
C ASN A 103 -4.72 3.30 -18.30
N PRO A 104 -6.00 3.68 -18.24
CA PRO A 104 -7.11 2.76 -18.45
C PRO A 104 -7.14 2.05 -19.82
N LYS A 105 -6.34 2.51 -20.81
CA LYS A 105 -6.17 1.82 -22.09
C LYS A 105 -5.39 0.50 -21.94
N LEU A 106 -4.51 0.40 -20.92
CA LEU A 106 -3.85 -0.84 -20.54
C LEU A 106 -4.82 -1.69 -19.74
N LYS A 107 -5.53 -2.60 -20.42
CA LYS A 107 -6.59 -3.42 -19.83
C LYS A 107 -6.70 -4.79 -20.49
N GLY A 108 -7.41 -5.69 -19.83
CA GLY A 108 -7.68 -7.02 -20.36
C GLY A 108 -7.94 -8.03 -19.26
N THR A 109 -7.63 -9.29 -19.53
CA THR A 109 -7.78 -10.41 -18.59
C THR A 109 -6.43 -11.04 -18.27
N VAL A 110 -6.22 -11.42 -17.01
CA VAL A 110 -4.96 -12.04 -16.58
C VAL A 110 -5.22 -13.14 -15.56
N TRP A 111 -4.37 -14.15 -15.52
CA TRP A 111 -4.43 -15.16 -14.48
C TRP A 111 -4.21 -14.53 -13.09
N SER A 112 -5.13 -14.81 -12.16
CA SER A 112 -5.16 -14.22 -10.82
C SER A 112 -3.87 -14.45 -10.02
N GLY A 113 -3.22 -15.60 -10.20
CA GLY A 113 -2.00 -15.96 -9.48
C GLY A 113 -0.77 -15.12 -9.83
N TYR A 114 -0.85 -14.23 -10.81
CA TYR A 114 0.20 -13.23 -11.08
C TYR A 114 0.08 -11.96 -10.26
N LEU A 115 -1.00 -11.81 -9.50
CA LEU A 115 -1.34 -10.59 -8.79
C LEU A 115 -1.46 -10.81 -7.28
N LYS A 116 -1.17 -9.77 -6.52
CA LYS A 116 -1.42 -9.69 -5.08
C LYS A 116 -2.12 -8.38 -4.76
N LYS A 117 -3.10 -8.41 -3.84
CA LYS A 117 -3.81 -7.21 -3.41
C LYS A 117 -2.81 -6.17 -2.90
N ASN A 118 -3.05 -4.91 -3.26
CA ASN A 118 -2.27 -3.78 -2.77
C ASN A 118 -2.84 -3.32 -1.43
N LEU A 119 -2.45 -4.01 -0.36
CA LEU A 119 -2.93 -3.78 1.00
C LEU A 119 -1.95 -2.96 1.83
N GLN A 120 -2.47 -2.01 2.60
CA GLN A 120 -1.72 -1.16 3.51
C GLN A 120 -2.19 -1.33 4.96
N LYS A 121 -1.26 -1.29 5.91
CA LYS A 121 -1.57 -1.15 7.34
C LYS A 121 -1.59 0.34 7.69
N LEU A 122 -2.61 0.77 8.44
CA LEU A 122 -2.68 2.10 9.01
C LEU A 122 -1.86 2.20 10.30
N PRO A 123 -1.48 3.42 10.73
CA PRO A 123 -0.64 3.64 11.90
C PRO A 123 -1.08 2.90 13.19
N PRO A 124 -2.37 2.78 13.53
CA PRO A 124 -2.79 2.08 14.76
C PRO A 124 -2.39 0.59 14.82
N LEU A 125 -1.95 -0.01 13.71
CA LEU A 125 -1.47 -1.40 13.65
C LEU A 125 0.02 -1.58 13.98
N PHE A 126 0.67 -0.55 14.50
CA PHE A 126 2.10 -0.56 14.82
C PHE A 126 2.33 -0.18 16.28
N ASP A 127 3.33 -0.79 16.89
CA ASP A 127 3.67 -0.57 18.31
C ASP A 127 4.84 0.43 18.49
N SER A 128 5.47 0.88 17.40
CA SER A 128 6.60 1.84 17.48
C SER A 128 6.83 2.62 16.20
N SER A 129 7.41 3.83 16.35
CA SER A 129 7.88 4.66 15.24
C SER A 129 8.88 3.93 14.34
N THR A 130 9.78 3.13 14.91
CA THR A 130 10.74 2.31 14.13
C THR A 130 10.04 1.27 13.27
N ALA A 131 9.06 0.53 13.83
CA ALA A 131 8.31 -0.47 13.07
C ALA A 131 7.52 0.18 11.93
N TYR A 132 6.87 1.32 12.20
CA TYR A 132 6.13 2.06 11.19
C TYR A 132 7.03 2.64 10.09
N ALA A 133 8.14 3.27 10.47
CA ALA A 133 9.12 3.80 9.52
C ALA A 133 9.70 2.70 8.61
N ASN A 134 10.02 1.53 9.18
CA ASN A 134 10.49 0.37 8.41
C ASN A 134 9.41 -0.14 7.46
N TYR A 135 8.16 -0.18 7.90
CA TYR A 135 7.03 -0.56 7.05
C TYR A 135 6.86 0.40 5.86
N LEU A 136 6.89 1.71 6.09
CA LEU A 136 6.79 2.71 5.02
C LEU A 136 7.91 2.55 3.98
N LYS A 137 9.13 2.19 4.41
CA LYS A 137 10.30 2.01 3.53
C LYS A 137 10.24 0.74 2.68
N THR A 138 9.66 -0.33 3.21
CA THR A 138 9.75 -1.70 2.66
C THR A 138 8.48 -2.16 1.96
N SER A 139 7.31 -1.69 2.40
CA SER A 139 6.04 -2.06 1.80
C SER A 139 5.88 -1.42 0.42
N ARG A 140 5.39 -2.20 -0.54
CA ARG A 140 5.10 -1.70 -1.88
C ARG A 140 3.86 -0.79 -1.90
N ALA A 141 2.90 -1.04 -1.01
CA ALA A 141 1.67 -0.26 -0.92
C ALA A 141 1.93 1.18 -0.47
N THR A 142 2.97 1.41 0.34
CA THR A 142 3.32 2.70 0.94
C THR A 142 4.28 3.53 0.09
N LYS A 143 4.39 3.25 -1.22
CA LYS A 143 5.37 3.92 -2.08
C LYS A 143 5.23 5.45 -2.08
N LEU A 144 4.00 5.96 -2.06
CA LEU A 144 3.78 7.41 -1.98
C LEU A 144 4.21 7.98 -0.63
N SER A 145 3.83 7.33 0.49
CA SER A 145 4.26 7.71 1.85
C SER A 145 5.79 7.75 1.99
N LYS A 146 6.49 6.77 1.39
CA LYS A 146 7.95 6.74 1.33
C LYS A 146 8.52 7.95 0.61
N LEU A 147 7.97 8.31 -0.55
CA LEU A 147 8.41 9.48 -1.31
C LEU A 147 8.17 10.78 -0.53
N VAL A 148 7.04 10.89 0.17
CA VAL A 148 6.76 12.04 1.04
C VAL A 148 7.75 12.13 2.19
N ALA A 149 8.07 11.02 2.86
CA ALA A 149 9.10 11.01 3.91
C ALA A 149 10.47 11.49 3.39
N GLN A 150 10.80 11.18 2.14
CA GLN A 150 12.05 11.62 1.51
C GLN A 150 12.11 13.13 1.23
N LEU A 151 10.97 13.84 1.21
CA LEU A 151 10.94 15.31 1.12
C LEU A 151 11.41 15.99 2.42
N PHE A 152 11.50 15.25 3.53
CA PHE A 152 11.89 15.72 4.85
C PHE A 152 13.11 14.92 5.38
N PRO A 153 14.31 15.11 4.80
CA PRO A 153 15.45 14.21 5.02
C PRO A 153 15.97 14.18 6.47
N ASN A 154 15.73 15.25 7.23
CA ASN A 154 16.21 15.41 8.61
C ASN A 154 15.09 15.33 9.66
N THR A 155 13.90 14.87 9.26
CA THR A 155 12.71 14.83 10.11
C THR A 155 12.29 13.38 10.30
N PRO A 156 12.62 12.74 11.43
CA PRO A 156 12.29 11.33 11.67
C PRO A 156 10.78 11.07 11.72
N ILE A 157 10.38 9.90 11.23
CA ILE A 157 8.99 9.42 11.29
C ILE A 157 8.59 9.20 12.75
N ASP A 158 7.42 9.69 13.13
CA ASP A 158 6.82 9.45 14.43
C ASP A 158 5.44 8.78 14.31
N LEU A 159 5.26 7.70 15.07
CA LEU A 159 4.02 6.94 15.07
C LEU A 159 2.88 7.72 15.73
N THR A 160 3.14 8.47 16.80
CA THR A 160 2.11 9.24 17.50
C THR A 160 1.54 10.33 16.60
N LEU A 161 2.40 11.08 15.89
CA LEU A 161 1.97 12.04 14.88
C LEU A 161 1.24 11.37 13.70
N SER A 162 1.62 10.15 13.33
CA SER A 162 0.93 9.38 12.28
C SER A 162 -0.46 8.91 12.72
N ASN A 163 -0.60 8.48 13.98
CA ASN A 163 -1.91 8.20 14.59
C ASN A 163 -2.76 9.46 14.64
N TYR A 164 -2.19 10.62 15.01
CA TYR A 164 -2.93 11.89 14.96
C TYR A 164 -3.36 12.27 13.53
N ALA A 165 -2.49 12.02 12.53
CA ALA A 165 -2.82 12.23 11.12
C ALA A 165 -4.01 11.36 10.65
N TYR A 166 -4.24 10.21 11.30
CA TYR A 166 -5.34 9.29 11.04
C TYR A 166 -6.60 9.63 11.85
N GLU A 167 -6.49 9.69 13.17
CA GLU A 167 -7.62 9.76 14.12
C GLU A 167 -7.99 11.17 14.57
N THR A 168 -7.06 12.13 14.47
CA THR A 168 -7.24 13.53 14.89
C THR A 168 -7.59 13.75 16.37
N HIS A 169 -7.23 12.79 17.25
CA HIS A 169 -7.38 12.95 18.70
C HIS A 169 -6.28 13.84 19.30
N GLU A 170 -6.65 15.01 19.82
CA GLU A 170 -5.73 15.99 20.43
C GLU A 170 -4.86 15.42 21.56
N SER A 171 -5.36 14.40 22.28
CA SER A 171 -4.60 13.71 23.33
C SER A 171 -3.30 13.07 22.83
N LEU A 172 -3.22 12.73 21.54
CA LEU A 172 -2.03 12.15 20.91
C LEU A 172 -0.90 13.19 20.79
N ILE A 173 -1.23 14.47 20.62
CA ILE A 173 -0.24 15.52 20.38
C ILE A 173 0.13 16.34 21.62
N LYS A 174 -0.36 15.94 22.81
CA LYS A 174 -0.09 16.66 24.08
C LYS A 174 1.41 16.83 24.39
N ASN A 175 2.24 15.90 23.93
CA ASN A 175 3.70 15.89 24.12
C ASN A 175 4.45 16.57 22.97
N PHE A 176 3.74 17.20 22.04
CA PHE A 176 4.31 17.96 20.94
C PHE A 176 3.92 19.44 21.06
N SER A 177 4.79 20.28 20.54
CA SER A 177 4.60 21.71 20.32
C SER A 177 4.72 21.99 18.82
N ASP A 178 4.25 23.17 18.39
CA ASP A 178 4.27 23.59 16.98
C ASP A 178 3.74 22.51 16.02
N VAL A 179 2.57 21.97 16.37
CA VAL A 179 1.96 20.89 15.59
C VAL A 179 1.30 21.48 14.35
N GLN A 180 1.76 21.06 13.18
CA GLN A 180 1.28 21.53 11.89
C GLN A 180 0.66 20.37 11.13
N ARG A 181 -0.65 20.44 10.87
CA ARG A 181 -1.37 19.43 10.08
C ARG A 181 -1.50 19.92 8.64
N ILE A 182 -0.83 19.23 7.74
CA ILE A 182 -0.79 19.52 6.31
C ILE A 182 -1.68 18.49 5.60
N ALA A 183 -2.82 18.95 5.10
CA ALA A 183 -3.74 18.16 4.29
C ALA A 183 -4.09 18.89 3.00
N PHE A 184 -4.73 18.18 2.08
CA PHE A 184 -5.40 18.81 0.93
C PHE A 184 -6.81 19.21 1.37
N ASP A 185 -7.10 20.51 1.36
CA ASP A 185 -8.41 21.05 1.78
C ASP A 185 -9.53 20.70 0.79
N ASP A 186 -9.18 20.53 -0.49
CA ASP A 186 -10.10 20.07 -1.52
C ASP A 186 -10.14 18.53 -1.56
N ASN A 187 -11.28 17.97 -1.16
CA ASN A 187 -11.53 16.53 -1.17
C ASN A 187 -11.38 15.90 -2.57
N ARG A 188 -11.72 16.60 -3.66
CA ARG A 188 -11.54 16.10 -5.03
C ARG A 188 -10.06 16.04 -5.38
N LEU A 189 -9.28 17.07 -5.06
CA LEU A 189 -7.83 17.07 -5.28
C LEU A 189 -7.15 15.99 -4.43
N LYS A 190 -7.56 15.82 -3.17
CA LYS A 190 -7.10 14.76 -2.29
C LYS A 190 -7.32 13.36 -2.90
N THR A 191 -8.52 13.09 -3.40
CA THR A 191 -8.84 11.81 -4.07
C THR A 191 -8.06 11.64 -5.37
N GLN A 192 -7.88 12.70 -6.16
CA GLN A 192 -7.11 12.66 -7.39
C GLN A 192 -5.63 12.33 -7.13
N VAL A 193 -4.97 13.04 -6.21
CA VAL A 193 -3.56 12.83 -5.87
C VAL A 193 -3.31 11.40 -5.40
N GLN A 194 -4.19 10.84 -4.57
CA GLN A 194 -4.05 9.45 -4.12
C GLN A 194 -4.20 8.43 -5.25
N LYS A 195 -5.03 8.73 -6.26
CA LYS A 195 -5.27 7.87 -7.42
C LYS A 195 -4.21 7.99 -8.52
N MET A 196 -3.30 8.97 -8.44
CA MET A 196 -2.19 9.12 -9.39
C MET A 196 -1.08 8.07 -9.18
N ALA A 197 -0.23 7.93 -10.19
CA ALA A 197 1.04 7.23 -10.03
C ALA A 197 1.89 7.93 -8.97
N PRO A 198 2.59 7.22 -8.06
CA PRO A 198 3.36 7.85 -6.98
C PRO A 198 4.38 8.90 -7.46
N SER A 199 4.98 8.69 -8.63
CA SER A 199 5.93 9.64 -9.25
C SER A 199 5.28 10.93 -9.77
N VAL A 200 3.97 10.92 -9.99
CA VAL A 200 3.18 12.10 -10.36
C VAL A 200 2.62 12.74 -9.09
N ALA A 201 2.00 11.95 -8.22
CA ALA A 201 1.42 12.40 -6.95
C ALA A 201 2.42 13.18 -6.09
N ILE A 202 3.67 12.70 -6.01
CA ILE A 202 4.69 13.37 -5.20
C ILE A 202 4.96 14.81 -5.66
N LYS A 203 4.89 15.10 -6.97
CA LYS A 203 5.09 16.46 -7.49
C LYS A 203 3.97 17.41 -7.04
N TYR A 204 2.74 16.91 -6.97
CA TYR A 204 1.61 17.69 -6.46
C TYR A 204 1.75 17.94 -4.95
N ILE A 205 2.17 16.93 -4.19
CA ILE A 205 2.43 17.07 -2.76
C ILE A 205 3.57 18.07 -2.51
N GLU A 206 4.66 17.97 -3.26
CA GLU A 206 5.78 18.90 -3.16
C GLU A 206 5.38 20.33 -3.51
N ASN A 207 4.60 20.53 -4.58
CA ASN A 207 4.09 21.86 -4.94
C ASN A 207 3.16 22.43 -3.85
N HIS A 208 2.29 21.60 -3.27
CA HIS A 208 1.43 21.99 -2.15
C HIS A 208 2.24 22.39 -0.92
N LEU A 209 3.25 21.59 -0.56
CA LEU A 209 4.19 21.92 0.51
C LEU A 209 4.90 23.26 0.27
N ASN A 210 5.40 23.48 -0.94
CA ASN A 210 6.08 24.72 -1.31
C ASN A 210 5.13 25.93 -1.23
N ALA A 211 3.87 25.78 -1.68
CA ALA A 211 2.85 26.83 -1.61
C ALA A 211 2.51 27.21 -0.16
N LEU A 212 2.61 26.25 0.77
CA LEU A 212 2.45 26.46 2.22
C LEU A 212 3.74 26.95 2.91
N GLY A 213 4.81 27.25 2.17
CA GLY A 213 6.07 27.74 2.70
C GLY A 213 7.04 26.65 3.21
N TYR A 214 6.68 25.37 3.08
CA TYR A 214 7.59 24.25 3.35
C TYR A 214 8.47 23.99 2.13
N THR A 215 9.34 24.94 1.77
CA THR A 215 10.31 24.78 0.67
C THR A 215 11.30 23.64 0.94
N ALA A 216 12.04 23.19 -0.08
CA ALA A 216 13.07 22.16 0.10
C ALA A 216 14.08 22.52 1.21
N ASP A 217 14.58 23.75 1.20
CA ASP A 217 15.51 24.25 2.23
C ASP A 217 14.87 24.29 3.62
N LYS A 218 13.61 24.74 3.70
CA LYS A 218 12.86 24.74 4.96
C LYS A 218 12.72 23.33 5.51
N ARG A 219 12.33 22.35 4.67
CA ARG A 219 12.20 20.94 5.06
C ARG A 219 13.54 20.33 5.47
N GLN A 220 14.62 20.68 4.77
CA GLN A 220 15.97 20.26 5.13
C GLN A 220 16.42 20.83 6.48
N SER A 221 16.01 22.05 6.85
CA SER A 221 16.35 22.65 8.15
C SER A 221 15.52 22.11 9.33
N MET A 222 14.52 21.24 9.12
CA MET A 222 13.60 20.76 10.15
C MET A 222 14.19 19.65 11.04
N THR A 223 15.38 19.87 11.60
CA THR A 223 16.12 18.88 12.42
C THR A 223 15.51 18.63 13.80
N LYS A 224 14.70 19.56 14.30
CA LYS A 224 13.99 19.45 15.59
C LYS A 224 12.59 18.85 15.47
N TYR A 225 12.07 18.72 14.25
CA TYR A 225 10.73 18.22 14.01
C TYR A 225 10.73 16.71 13.85
N TYR A 226 9.57 16.14 14.13
CA TYR A 226 9.18 14.80 13.76
C TYR A 226 8.01 14.88 12.79
N ILE A 227 7.83 13.84 11.96
CA ILE A 227 6.80 13.79 10.92
C ILE A 227 5.90 12.57 11.08
N GLY A 228 4.59 12.82 11.14
CA GLY A 228 3.55 11.82 10.96
C GLY A 228 3.09 11.77 9.51
N ILE A 229 2.91 10.57 8.96
CA ILE A 229 2.45 10.39 7.57
C ILE A 229 1.35 9.34 7.53
N THR A 230 0.16 9.72 7.09
CA THR A 230 -0.94 8.78 6.81
C THR A 230 -1.45 9.03 5.40
N ILE A 231 -0.94 8.23 4.46
CA ILE A 231 -1.28 8.30 3.04
C ILE A 231 -1.61 6.89 2.54
N ALA A 232 -2.85 6.67 2.09
CA ALA A 232 -3.28 5.37 1.55
C ALA A 232 -2.90 5.18 0.07
N GLY A 233 -3.02 6.24 -0.74
CA GLY A 233 -2.76 6.17 -2.18
C GLY A 233 -3.68 5.16 -2.88
N ASN A 234 -3.21 4.51 -3.95
CA ASN A 234 -3.94 3.43 -4.64
C ASN A 234 -3.82 2.09 -3.88
N SER A 235 -4.05 2.08 -2.58
CA SER A 235 -4.05 0.86 -1.77
C SER A 235 -5.33 0.76 -0.95
N GLU A 236 -5.73 -0.46 -0.67
CA GLU A 236 -6.73 -0.72 0.35
C GLU A 236 -6.01 -0.72 1.70
N ALA A 237 -6.28 0.28 2.54
CA ALA A 237 -5.68 0.40 3.85
C ALA A 237 -6.57 -0.27 4.91
N MET A 238 -6.01 -0.68 6.04
CA MET A 238 -6.78 -1.26 7.16
C MET A 238 -6.15 -0.87 8.48
N ASP A 239 -6.99 -0.55 9.46
CA ASP A 239 -6.65 -0.23 10.84
C ASP A 239 -7.01 -1.36 11.82
N ASN A 240 -7.64 -2.43 11.34
CA ASN A 240 -7.98 -3.61 12.13
C ASN A 240 -7.12 -4.83 11.71
N PRO A 241 -6.42 -5.50 12.65
CA PRO A 241 -5.49 -6.59 12.32
C PRO A 241 -6.22 -7.84 11.80
N THR A 242 -7.43 -8.10 12.28
CA THR A 242 -8.27 -9.21 11.82
C THR A 242 -8.72 -8.97 10.39
N LEU A 243 -9.24 -7.78 10.07
CA LEU A 243 -9.64 -7.42 8.71
C LEU A 243 -8.45 -7.48 7.75
N PHE A 244 -7.28 -6.97 8.17
CA PHE A 244 -6.06 -7.04 7.38
C PHE A 244 -5.66 -8.49 7.06
N THR A 245 -5.72 -9.37 8.06
CA THR A 245 -5.43 -10.80 7.88
C THR A 245 -6.44 -11.48 6.96
N LEU A 246 -7.73 -11.16 7.08
CA LEU A 246 -8.78 -11.70 6.22
C LEU A 246 -8.60 -11.24 4.78
N SER A 247 -8.37 -9.95 4.54
CA SER A 247 -8.19 -9.41 3.19
C SER A 247 -6.94 -9.96 2.51
N GLN A 248 -5.85 -10.20 3.25
CA GLN A 248 -4.65 -10.87 2.74
C GLN A 248 -4.92 -12.29 2.24
N LYS A 249 -5.83 -13.03 2.88
CA LYS A 249 -6.20 -14.40 2.49
C LYS A 249 -7.14 -14.41 1.28
N SER A 250 -8.01 -13.40 1.19
CA SER A 250 -8.94 -13.26 0.07
C SER A 250 -8.19 -12.95 -1.23
N ARG A 251 -8.28 -13.85 -2.21
CA ARG A 251 -7.70 -13.62 -3.54
C ARG A 251 -8.52 -12.63 -4.35
N TYR A 252 -9.83 -12.64 -4.12
CA TYR A 252 -10.83 -11.89 -4.88
C TYR A 252 -11.41 -10.75 -4.06
N PRO A 253 -12.01 -9.75 -4.73
CA PRO A 253 -13.03 -8.92 -4.11
C PRO A 253 -14.03 -9.76 -3.33
N THR A 254 -14.08 -9.55 -2.02
CA THR A 254 -14.86 -10.38 -1.10
C THR A 254 -15.72 -9.47 -0.24
N VAL A 255 -17.00 -9.84 -0.15
CA VAL A 255 -17.95 -9.28 0.81
C VAL A 255 -18.50 -10.45 1.61
N THR A 256 -18.11 -10.54 2.87
CA THR A 256 -18.64 -11.47 3.86
C THR A 256 -19.32 -10.68 4.97
N LYS A 257 -19.91 -11.37 5.94
CA LYS A 257 -20.39 -10.74 7.18
C LYS A 257 -19.27 -9.98 7.91
N ASP A 258 -18.03 -10.46 7.80
CA ASP A 258 -16.90 -10.01 8.62
C ASP A 258 -15.88 -9.17 7.84
N LEU A 259 -16.00 -9.08 6.51
CA LEU A 259 -15.08 -8.35 5.65
C LEU A 259 -15.82 -7.73 4.48
N ILE A 260 -15.66 -6.43 4.30
CA ILE A 260 -16.03 -5.73 3.07
C ILE A 260 -14.72 -5.20 2.48
N ASP A 261 -14.25 -5.80 1.38
CA ASP A 261 -13.11 -5.23 0.66
C ASP A 261 -13.51 -3.84 0.08
N LEU A 262 -12.57 -2.90 0.05
CA LEU A 262 -12.74 -1.47 -0.27
C LEU A 262 -13.54 -0.64 0.74
N MET A 263 -13.21 -0.76 2.03
CA MET A 263 -13.49 0.33 2.96
C MET A 263 -12.60 1.53 2.60
N ASP A 264 -13.23 2.67 2.29
CA ASP A 264 -12.53 3.88 1.83
C ASP A 264 -11.66 4.46 2.95
N TYR A 265 -10.35 4.35 2.77
CA TYR A 265 -9.38 5.07 3.58
C TYR A 265 -8.71 6.13 2.72
N SER A 266 -9.49 7.09 2.23
CA SER A 266 -8.99 8.31 1.60
C SER A 266 -8.26 9.18 2.64
N HIS A 267 -7.07 8.75 3.08
CA HIS A 267 -6.18 9.52 3.94
C HIS A 267 -4.98 9.99 3.14
N CYS A 268 -4.72 11.29 3.20
CA CYS A 268 -3.52 11.92 2.67
C CYS A 268 -3.23 13.12 3.56
N THR A 269 -2.56 12.84 4.67
CA THR A 269 -2.26 13.82 5.71
C THR A 269 -0.80 13.67 6.12
N ILE A 270 -0.13 14.81 6.25
CA ILE A 270 1.20 14.95 6.83
C ILE A 270 1.02 15.76 8.12
N VAL A 271 1.70 15.37 9.19
CA VAL A 271 1.71 16.13 10.44
C VAL A 271 3.16 16.38 10.82
N LEU A 272 3.49 17.60 11.21
CA LEU A 272 4.79 17.96 11.77
C LEU A 272 4.59 18.33 13.24
N GLY A 273 5.58 18.09 14.08
CA GLY A 273 5.56 18.54 15.47
C GLY A 273 6.94 18.46 16.11
N ILE A 274 7.17 19.29 17.13
CA ILE A 274 8.40 19.33 17.91
C ILE A 274 8.11 18.68 19.27
N PRO A 275 8.79 17.58 19.66
CA PRO A 275 8.63 17.00 21.00
C PRO A 275 8.90 18.04 22.10
N LYS A 276 8.09 18.03 23.16
CA LYS A 276 8.28 18.84 24.36
C LYS A 276 9.40 18.31 25.24
#